data_AF-A0A9P0PI18-F1
#
_entry.id   AF-A0A9P0PI18-F1
#
_cell.length_a   1.000
_cell.length_b   1.000
_cell.length_c   1.000
_cell.angle_alpha   90.00
_cell.angle_beta   90.00
_cell.angle_gamma   90.00
#
_symmetry.space_group_name_H-M   'P 1'
#
loop_
_entity.id
_entity.type
_entity.pdbx_description
1 polymer ?
#
loop_
_entity_poly.entity_id
_entity_poly.type
_entity_poly.pdbx_seq_one_letter_code
_entity_poly.pdbx_strand_id
1 'polypeptide(L)'
;MTLICLICETAVSRKQASIFCGGPCKKVVHVSCVYAGTVDLPTLIKQIPGLSWRCNDCLSSDVSIEDTDLGQLVESKISHALDSIVVQINELKSTIEQAILQNPDASSVNKPISYASVLRNKTVPAVIIKPKESQDTSKTKTDILQNVNLVADEIHISKIKHVNDGGVLIGCKSAEGNLKLKKLVQEKMVGSYDVKDVGCVNPRVRIIGMTLEYSAEHLRNQLFNMNDVLISNPNDSKIIKILPFKRDNAKYQAVV
;
A
#
# COMPACT_ATOMS: atom_id res chain seq x y z
N MET A 1 54.06 33.40 -39.95
CA MET A 1 52.90 33.63 -40.83
C MET A 1 52.01 34.66 -40.16
N THR A 2 51.81 35.80 -40.80
CA THR A 2 50.98 36.89 -40.25
C THR A 2 49.53 36.59 -40.58
N LEU A 3 48.66 36.54 -39.57
CA LEU A 3 47.23 36.34 -39.78
C LEU A 3 46.59 37.70 -40.12
N ILE A 4 45.76 37.74 -41.15
CA ILE A 4 45.06 38.95 -41.61
C ILE A 4 43.58 38.81 -41.29
N CYS A 5 42.99 39.85 -40.72
CA CYS A 5 41.56 39.89 -40.43
C CYS A 5 40.76 39.88 -41.72
N LEU A 6 39.80 38.96 -41.84
CA LEU A 6 38.94 38.86 -43.03
C LEU A 6 38.08 40.11 -43.28
N ILE A 7 37.79 40.91 -42.25
CA ILE A 7 36.84 42.04 -42.38
C ILE A 7 37.56 43.35 -42.65
N CYS A 8 38.57 43.69 -41.84
CA CYS A 8 39.27 44.98 -41.96
C CYS A 8 40.65 44.88 -42.64
N GLU A 9 41.05 43.69 -43.09
CA GLU A 9 42.30 43.43 -43.82
C GLU A 9 43.59 43.84 -43.09
N THR A 10 43.50 44.10 -41.78
CA THR A 10 44.67 44.41 -40.94
C THR A 10 45.22 43.17 -40.25
N ALA A 11 46.50 43.22 -39.88
CA ALA A 11 47.17 42.13 -39.17
C ALA A 11 46.56 41.89 -37.79
N VAL A 12 46.21 40.65 -37.48
CA VAL A 12 45.72 40.21 -36.17
C VAL A 12 46.90 39.92 -35.27
N SER A 13 47.11 40.75 -34.24
CA SER A 13 48.17 40.54 -33.26
C SER A 13 47.76 39.53 -32.18
N ARG A 14 48.73 38.87 -31.56
CA ARG A 14 48.49 37.93 -30.43
C ARG A 14 47.83 38.58 -29.20
N LYS A 15 47.86 39.91 -29.11
CA LYS A 15 47.30 40.67 -27.98
C LYS A 15 45.84 41.08 -28.22
N GLN A 16 45.33 40.96 -29.44
CA GLN A 16 43.95 41.30 -29.78
C GLN A 16 43.05 40.08 -29.68
N ALA A 17 41.82 40.29 -29.20
CA ALA A 17 40.82 39.24 -29.19
C ALA A 17 40.40 38.91 -30.64
N SER A 18 40.54 37.64 -31.01
CA SER A 18 40.24 37.16 -32.36
C SER A 18 39.51 35.82 -32.34
N ILE A 19 38.72 35.57 -33.37
CA ILE A 19 37.96 34.32 -33.54
C ILE A 19 38.26 33.75 -34.92
N PHE A 20 38.31 32.44 -35.03
CA PHE A 20 38.44 31.75 -36.32
C PHE A 20 37.07 31.36 -36.85
N CYS A 21 36.88 31.45 -38.16
CA CYS A 21 35.73 30.87 -38.83
C CYS A 21 35.70 29.36 -38.61
N GLY A 22 34.59 28.83 -38.10
CA GLY A 22 34.32 27.41 -37.93
C GLY A 22 34.14 26.66 -39.25
N GLY A 23 33.85 27.36 -40.34
CA GLY A 23 33.75 26.81 -41.69
C GLY A 23 35.08 26.36 -42.30
N PRO A 24 35.08 25.94 -43.58
CA PRO A 24 36.28 25.42 -44.26
C PRO A 24 37.36 26.48 -44.51
N CYS A 25 37.01 27.77 -44.55
CA CYS A 25 37.98 28.82 -44.87
C CYS A 25 39.01 29.06 -43.75
N LYS A 26 38.68 28.71 -42.51
CA LYS A 26 39.51 28.90 -41.29
C LYS A 26 40.16 30.29 -41.16
N LYS A 27 39.59 31.32 -41.80
CA LYS A 27 40.08 32.70 -41.73
C LYS A 27 39.82 33.28 -40.34
N VAL A 28 40.67 34.20 -39.91
CA VAL A 28 40.57 34.87 -38.62
C VAL A 28 39.88 36.22 -38.74
N VAL A 29 39.19 36.63 -37.69
CA VAL A 29 38.60 37.97 -37.55
C VAL A 29 38.87 38.56 -36.17
N HIS A 30 39.04 39.88 -36.11
CA HIS A 30 38.97 40.58 -34.83
C HIS A 30 37.55 40.45 -34.27
N VAL A 31 37.45 40.21 -32.96
CA VAL A 31 36.14 40.19 -32.27
C VAL A 31 35.40 41.50 -32.50
N SER A 32 36.12 42.63 -32.42
CA SER A 32 35.58 43.98 -32.64
C SER A 32 35.08 44.24 -34.07
N CYS A 33 35.56 43.48 -35.07
CA CYS A 33 35.09 43.62 -36.45
C CYS A 33 33.81 42.82 -36.71
N VAL A 34 33.52 41.81 -35.89
CA VAL A 34 32.30 41.01 -35.98
C VAL A 34 31.18 41.63 -35.16
N TYR A 35 31.51 42.18 -33.99
CA TYR A 35 30.52 42.68 -33.04
C TYR A 35 31.06 43.89 -32.29
N ALA A 36 30.29 44.98 -32.29
CA ALA A 36 30.61 46.24 -31.60
C ALA A 36 29.87 46.43 -30.26
N GLY A 37 29.10 45.43 -29.81
CA GLY A 37 28.23 45.50 -28.63
C GLY A 37 28.78 44.84 -27.36
N THR A 38 27.90 44.67 -26.37
CA THR A 38 28.21 44.23 -24.98
C THR A 38 28.37 42.71 -24.80
N VAL A 39 28.19 41.91 -25.86
CA VAL A 39 28.24 40.44 -25.79
C VAL A 39 29.67 39.96 -26.01
N ASP A 40 30.24 39.30 -25.00
CA ASP A 40 31.55 38.66 -25.07
C ASP A 40 31.46 37.36 -25.87
N LEU A 41 31.46 37.51 -27.20
CA LEU A 41 31.34 36.41 -28.16
C LEU A 41 32.41 35.30 -27.97
N PRO A 42 33.70 35.61 -27.70
CA PRO A 42 34.69 34.60 -27.31
C PRO A 42 34.29 33.75 -26.11
N THR A 43 33.72 34.37 -25.08
CA THR A 43 33.28 33.63 -23.88
C THR A 43 32.07 32.75 -24.19
N LEU A 44 31.11 33.24 -24.97
CA LEU A 44 29.92 32.48 -25.36
C LEU A 44 30.29 31.22 -26.17
N ILE A 45 31.19 31.35 -27.15
CA ILE A 45 31.68 30.24 -27.98
C ILE A 45 32.38 29.18 -27.12
N LYS A 46 33.10 29.59 -26.06
CA LYS A 46 33.74 28.64 -25.14
C LYS A 46 32.77 27.93 -24.21
N GLN A 47 31.67 28.59 -23.83
CA GLN A 47 30.71 28.06 -22.86
C GLN A 47 29.72 27.06 -23.47
N ILE A 48 29.44 27.15 -24.77
CA ILE A 48 28.42 26.32 -25.44
C ILE A 48 29.12 25.32 -26.37
N PRO A 49 29.24 24.04 -26.00
CA PRO A 49 29.81 23.01 -26.86
C PRO A 49 29.09 22.94 -28.21
N GLY A 50 29.85 22.94 -29.31
CA GLY A 50 29.31 22.89 -30.68
C GLY A 50 29.00 24.26 -31.31
N LEU A 51 29.02 25.34 -30.52
CA LEU A 51 28.85 26.69 -31.06
C LEU A 51 30.14 27.15 -31.75
N SER A 52 30.05 27.67 -32.98
CA SER A 52 31.18 28.26 -33.69
C SER A 52 30.74 29.46 -34.53
N TRP A 53 31.59 30.47 -34.64
CA TRP A 53 31.34 31.61 -35.51
C TRP A 53 31.68 31.26 -36.97
N ARG A 54 30.86 31.68 -37.94
CA ARG A 54 31.14 31.50 -39.38
C ARG A 54 31.10 32.83 -40.10
N CYS A 55 32.00 33.03 -41.07
CA CYS A 55 31.99 34.21 -41.93
C CYS A 55 30.88 34.14 -42.99
N ASN A 56 30.48 35.28 -43.54
CA ASN A 56 29.41 35.36 -44.54
C ASN A 56 29.67 34.47 -45.76
N ASP A 57 30.91 34.43 -46.26
CA ASP A 57 31.27 33.54 -47.38
C ASP A 57 30.99 32.07 -47.05
N CYS A 58 31.38 31.62 -45.85
CA CYS A 58 31.11 30.24 -45.42
C CYS A 58 29.62 29.98 -45.17
N LEU A 59 28.90 30.95 -44.60
CA LEU A 59 27.44 30.86 -44.42
C LEU A 59 26.72 30.74 -45.77
N SER A 60 27.16 31.48 -46.79
CA SER A 60 26.58 31.42 -48.13
C SER A 60 26.85 30.10 -48.86
N SER A 61 27.88 29.36 -48.45
CA SER A 61 28.23 28.04 -48.98
C SER A 61 27.66 26.87 -48.18
N ASP A 62 27.01 27.14 -47.03
CA ASP A 62 26.41 26.11 -46.20
C ASP A 62 25.03 25.72 -46.74
N VAL A 63 24.67 24.44 -46.59
CA VAL A 63 23.35 23.92 -46.94
C VAL A 63 22.31 24.62 -46.07
N SER A 64 21.54 25.53 -46.67
CA SER A 64 20.39 26.15 -46.03
C SER A 64 19.25 25.14 -45.97
N ILE A 65 18.88 24.74 -44.76
CA ILE A 65 17.61 24.06 -44.50
C ILE A 65 16.60 25.15 -44.19
N GLU A 66 15.48 25.19 -44.89
CA GLU A 66 14.41 26.13 -44.59
C GLU A 66 13.88 25.84 -43.17
N ASP A 67 13.55 26.88 -42.41
CA ASP A 67 13.04 26.74 -41.03
C ASP A 67 11.78 25.83 -40.98
N THR A 68 11.01 25.84 -42.06
CA THR A 68 9.86 24.96 -42.30
C THR A 68 10.25 23.48 -42.35
N ASP A 69 11.34 23.13 -43.03
CA ASP A 69 11.80 21.74 -43.14
C ASP A 69 12.37 21.23 -41.81
N LEU A 70 13.07 22.12 -41.08
CA LEU A 70 13.55 21.80 -39.73
C LEU A 70 12.37 21.59 -38.78
N GLY A 71 11.36 22.46 -38.84
CA GLY A 71 10.11 22.33 -38.09
C GLY A 71 9.41 21.00 -38.35
N GLN A 72 9.24 20.62 -39.62
CA GLN A 72 8.63 19.33 -40.00
C GLN A 72 9.44 18.13 -39.50
N LEU A 73 10.76 18.19 -39.56
CA LEU A 73 11.62 17.12 -39.06
C LEU A 73 11.48 16.97 -37.54
N VAL A 74 11.49 18.07 -36.79
CA VAL A 74 11.31 18.05 -35.33
C VAL A 74 9.92 17.55 -34.97
N GLU A 75 8.87 18.05 -35.62
CA GLU A 75 7.49 17.64 -35.37
C GLU A 75 7.27 16.15 -35.65
N SER A 76 7.81 15.63 -36.75
CA SER A 76 7.73 14.20 -37.07
C SER A 76 8.44 13.33 -36.04
N LYS A 77 9.60 13.75 -35.53
CA LYS A 77 10.34 13.03 -34.48
C LYS A 77 9.60 13.05 -33.15
N ILE A 78 9.02 14.20 -32.79
CA ILE A 78 8.22 14.34 -31.56
C ILE A 78 6.96 13.47 -31.66
N SER A 79 6.22 13.54 -32.77
CA SER A 79 5.02 12.71 -32.98
C SER A 79 5.35 11.24 -32.87
N HIS A 80 6.42 10.77 -33.51
CA HIS A 80 6.82 9.37 -33.45
C HIS A 80 7.21 8.92 -32.03
N ALA A 81 7.89 9.77 -31.26
CA ALA A 81 8.23 9.48 -29.87
C ALA A 81 6.97 9.41 -28.98
N LEU A 82 6.01 10.31 -29.19
CA LEU A 82 4.74 10.31 -28.46
C LEU A 82 3.92 9.05 -28.78
N ASP A 83 3.81 8.68 -30.06
CA ASP A 83 3.12 7.46 -30.47
C ASP A 83 3.74 6.22 -29.83
N SER A 84 5.08 6.15 -29.76
CA SER A 84 5.79 5.04 -29.11
C SER A 84 5.49 4.96 -27.60
N ILE A 85 5.44 6.11 -26.90
CA ILE A 85 5.09 6.16 -25.47
C ILE A 85 3.65 5.70 -25.24
N VAL A 86 2.71 6.13 -26.09
CA VAL A 86 1.30 5.72 -25.99
C VAL A 86 1.16 4.20 -26.13
N VAL A 87 1.89 3.59 -27.06
CA VAL A 87 1.92 2.11 -27.21
C VAL A 87 2.43 1.45 -25.93
N GLN A 88 3.56 1.92 -25.36
CA GLN A 88 4.12 1.34 -24.14
C GLN A 88 3.18 1.49 -22.92
N ILE A 89 2.48 2.61 -22.79
CA ILE A 89 1.49 2.81 -21.71
C ILE A 89 0.34 1.81 -21.85
N ASN A 90 -0.15 1.58 -23.06
CA ASN A 90 -1.24 0.64 -23.31
C ASN A 90 -0.82 -0.81 -23.05
N GLU A 91 0.41 -1.18 -23.40
CA GLU A 91 0.98 -2.50 -23.07
C GLU A 91 1.13 -2.68 -21.55
N LEU A 92 1.65 -1.67 -20.84
CA LEU A 92 1.76 -1.69 -19.38
C LEU A 92 0.39 -1.83 -18.71
N LYS A 93 -0.61 -1.08 -19.19
CA LYS A 93 -1.98 -1.16 -18.70
C LYS A 93 -2.54 -2.57 -18.87
N SER A 94 -2.42 -3.15 -20.07
CA SER A 94 -2.85 -4.51 -20.36
C SER A 94 -2.17 -5.54 -19.45
N THR A 95 -0.85 -5.37 -19.23
CA THR A 95 -0.07 -6.25 -18.34
C THR A 95 -0.58 -6.18 -16.90
N ILE A 96 -0.89 -4.98 -16.40
CA ILE A 96 -1.43 -4.78 -15.05
C ILE A 96 -2.82 -5.41 -14.93
N GLU A 97 -3.70 -5.18 -15.91
CA GLU A 97 -5.05 -5.76 -15.92
C GLU A 97 -5.01 -7.29 -15.92
N GLN A 98 -4.11 -7.89 -16.72
CA GLN A 98 -3.91 -9.34 -16.72
C GLN A 98 -3.34 -9.86 -15.40
N ALA A 99 -2.38 -9.15 -14.80
CA ALA A 99 -1.82 -9.52 -13.50
C ALA A 99 -2.86 -9.48 -12.37
N ILE A 100 -3.80 -8.53 -12.41
CA ILE A 100 -4.92 -8.45 -11.46
C ILE A 100 -5.88 -9.63 -11.64
N LEU A 101 -6.19 -10.01 -12.88
CA LEU A 101 -7.12 -11.11 -13.17
C LEU A 101 -6.53 -12.50 -12.91
N GLN A 102 -5.23 -12.68 -13.12
CA GLN A 102 -4.54 -13.96 -12.92
C GLN A 102 -4.14 -14.23 -11.46
N ASN A 103 -4.33 -13.25 -10.56
CA ASN A 103 -3.95 -13.35 -9.16
C ASN A 103 -5.09 -12.89 -8.22
N PRO A 104 -6.20 -13.63 -8.12
CA PRO A 104 -7.27 -13.32 -7.16
C PRO A 104 -6.79 -13.36 -5.69
N ASP A 105 -5.65 -14.02 -5.42
CA ASP A 105 -5.07 -14.18 -4.08
C ASP A 105 -4.08 -13.07 -3.65
N ALA A 106 -3.80 -12.09 -4.52
CA ALA A 106 -2.89 -10.98 -4.18
C ALA A 106 -3.48 -9.95 -3.18
N SER A 107 -4.74 -10.12 -2.76
CA SER A 107 -5.34 -9.38 -1.63
C SER A 107 -4.80 -9.82 -0.26
N SER A 108 -3.86 -10.78 -0.20
CA SER A 108 -3.36 -11.37 1.05
C SER A 108 -2.00 -10.83 1.52
N VAL A 109 -1.27 -10.04 0.73
CA VAL A 109 0.16 -9.78 1.03
C VAL A 109 0.41 -8.62 2.01
N ASN A 110 -0.59 -7.78 2.34
CA ASN A 110 -0.42 -6.73 3.35
C ASN A 110 -1.73 -6.36 4.07
N LYS A 111 -2.53 -7.35 4.50
CA LYS A 111 -3.52 -7.05 5.54
C LYS A 111 -2.75 -6.80 6.84
N PRO A 112 -2.77 -5.59 7.42
CA PRO A 112 -2.15 -5.37 8.72
C PRO A 112 -2.72 -6.41 9.70
N ILE A 113 -1.84 -7.04 10.48
CA ILE A 113 -2.23 -8.03 11.50
C ILE A 113 -3.30 -7.36 12.36
N SER A 114 -4.56 -7.80 12.19
CA SER A 114 -5.67 -7.22 12.93
C SER A 114 -5.42 -7.42 14.41
N TYR A 115 -5.66 -6.40 15.24
CA TYR A 115 -5.53 -6.51 16.70
C TYR A 115 -6.33 -7.71 17.25
N ALA A 116 -7.44 -8.04 16.61
CA ALA A 116 -8.22 -9.24 16.88
C ALA A 116 -7.46 -10.55 16.67
N SER A 117 -6.64 -10.65 15.63
CA SER A 117 -5.83 -11.83 15.35
C SER A 117 -4.76 -12.05 16.42
N VAL A 118 -4.22 -10.96 17.00
CA VAL A 118 -3.30 -11.01 18.14
C VAL A 118 -4.03 -11.40 19.42
N LEU A 119 -5.25 -10.90 19.62
CA LEU A 119 -6.07 -11.16 20.81
C LEU A 119 -6.86 -12.47 20.78
N ARG A 120 -6.94 -13.18 19.66
CA ARG A 120 -7.66 -14.47 19.59
C ARG A 120 -7.08 -15.41 20.64
N ASN A 121 -7.86 -15.67 21.69
CA ASN A 121 -7.60 -16.76 22.61
C ASN A 121 -7.55 -18.05 21.78
N LYS A 122 -6.39 -18.72 21.73
CA LYS A 122 -6.19 -20.00 21.03
C LYS A 122 -7.02 -21.17 21.61
N THR A 123 -7.92 -20.88 22.55
CA THR A 123 -8.79 -21.84 23.23
C THR A 123 -10.20 -21.72 22.64
N VAL A 124 -10.42 -22.51 21.58
CA VAL A 124 -11.65 -22.48 20.77
C VAL A 124 -12.53 -23.66 21.14
N PRO A 125 -13.85 -23.47 21.31
CA PRO A 125 -14.44 -22.92 22.53
C PRO A 125 -14.15 -23.80 23.76
N ALA A 126 -13.88 -23.18 24.90
CA ALA A 126 -13.66 -23.90 26.16
C ALA A 126 -14.97 -24.48 26.71
N VAL A 127 -14.85 -25.53 27.52
CA VAL A 127 -15.98 -26.21 28.17
C VAL A 127 -16.04 -25.76 29.63
N ILE A 128 -17.21 -25.32 30.08
CA ILE A 128 -17.50 -25.06 31.49
C ILE A 128 -18.14 -26.31 32.08
N ILE A 129 -17.53 -26.83 33.14
CA ILE A 129 -18.05 -27.94 33.93
C ILE A 129 -18.38 -27.39 35.30
N LYS A 130 -19.67 -27.36 35.63
CA LYS A 130 -20.17 -26.79 36.88
C LYS A 130 -20.88 -27.86 37.70
N PRO A 131 -20.56 -28.07 38.98
CA PRO A 131 -21.31 -28.99 39.80
C PRO A 131 -22.73 -28.45 40.02
N LYS A 132 -23.72 -29.35 40.13
CA LYS A 132 -25.11 -28.96 40.42
C LYS A 132 -25.27 -28.45 41.84
N GLU A 133 -24.46 -28.97 42.76
CA GLU A 133 -24.34 -28.51 44.14
C GLU A 133 -23.03 -27.74 44.32
N SER A 134 -23.07 -26.62 45.05
CA SER A 134 -21.87 -25.80 45.28
C SER A 134 -20.83 -26.60 46.07
N GLN A 135 -19.59 -26.62 45.58
CA GLN A 135 -18.46 -27.31 46.21
C GLN A 135 -17.14 -26.60 45.91
N ASP A 136 -16.05 -27.04 46.51
CA ASP A 136 -14.73 -26.53 46.17
C ASP A 136 -14.32 -26.98 44.75
N THR A 137 -13.75 -26.04 44.00
CA THR A 137 -13.17 -26.26 42.68
C THR A 137 -12.09 -27.35 42.66
N SER A 138 -11.37 -27.56 43.77
CA SER A 138 -10.38 -28.64 43.90
C SER A 138 -11.03 -30.01 43.74
N LYS A 139 -12.22 -30.20 44.31
CA LYS A 139 -12.98 -31.44 44.21
C LYS A 139 -13.48 -31.68 42.78
N THR A 140 -14.02 -30.66 42.13
CA THR A 140 -14.41 -30.73 40.70
C THR A 140 -13.24 -31.17 39.81
N LYS A 141 -12.02 -30.66 40.04
CA LYS A 141 -10.83 -31.09 39.28
C LYS A 141 -10.49 -32.56 39.49
N THR A 142 -10.52 -33.01 40.74
CA THR A 142 -10.26 -34.41 41.10
C THR A 142 -11.28 -35.33 40.45
N ASP A 143 -12.57 -34.98 40.51
CA ASP A 143 -13.64 -35.78 39.92
C ASP A 143 -13.47 -35.89 38.40
N ILE A 144 -13.07 -34.81 37.72
CA ILE A 144 -12.80 -34.83 36.27
C ILE A 144 -11.64 -35.78 35.96
N LEU A 145 -10.54 -35.70 36.71
CA LEU A 145 -9.36 -36.57 36.49
C LEU A 145 -9.64 -38.05 36.80
N GLN A 146 -10.54 -38.34 37.73
CA GLN A 146 -10.91 -39.71 38.09
C GLN A 146 -11.87 -40.34 37.09
N ASN A 147 -12.81 -39.55 36.54
CA ASN A 147 -13.84 -40.07 35.64
C ASN A 147 -13.42 -40.00 34.16
N VAL A 148 -12.54 -39.07 33.78
CA VAL A 148 -12.13 -38.85 32.38
C VAL A 148 -10.63 -39.15 32.22
N ASN A 149 -10.30 -40.09 31.33
CA ASN A 149 -8.92 -40.47 31.04
C ASN A 149 -8.36 -39.64 29.90
N LEU A 150 -7.82 -38.47 30.24
CA LEU A 150 -7.30 -37.50 29.27
C LEU A 150 -6.17 -38.05 28.38
N VAL A 151 -5.39 -39.02 28.86
CA VAL A 151 -4.25 -39.58 28.12
C VAL A 151 -4.72 -40.61 27.09
N ALA A 152 -5.61 -41.52 27.48
CA ALA A 152 -6.15 -42.54 26.58
C ALA A 152 -6.99 -41.94 25.45
N ASP A 153 -7.71 -40.85 25.73
CA ASP A 153 -8.58 -40.17 24.77
C ASP A 153 -7.84 -39.12 23.90
N GLU A 154 -6.52 -39.00 24.04
CA GLU A 154 -5.65 -38.01 23.36
C GLU A 154 -6.10 -36.55 23.55
N ILE A 155 -6.62 -36.22 24.74
CA ILE A 155 -7.12 -34.87 25.06
C ILE A 155 -6.04 -34.06 25.76
N HIS A 156 -5.43 -33.14 25.02
CA HIS A 156 -4.45 -32.21 25.57
C HIS A 156 -5.09 -30.91 26.08
N ILE A 157 -5.17 -30.78 27.41
CA ILE A 157 -5.61 -29.54 28.07
C ILE A 157 -4.54 -28.45 27.88
N SER A 158 -4.98 -27.26 27.44
CA SER A 158 -4.13 -26.08 27.29
C SER A 158 -4.29 -25.10 28.46
N LYS A 159 -5.50 -24.97 29.02
CA LYS A 159 -5.78 -24.02 30.10
C LYS A 159 -6.92 -24.51 30.99
N ILE A 160 -6.77 -24.28 32.30
CA ILE A 160 -7.81 -24.52 33.30
C ILE A 160 -8.03 -23.22 34.09
N LYS A 161 -9.27 -22.79 34.26
CA LYS A 161 -9.63 -21.60 35.04
C LYS A 161 -10.77 -21.94 36.01
N HIS A 162 -10.69 -21.37 37.21
CA HIS A 162 -11.76 -21.45 38.20
C HIS A 162 -12.95 -20.57 37.80
N VAL A 163 -14.16 -21.08 38.03
CA VAL A 163 -15.44 -20.38 37.82
C VAL A 163 -16.23 -20.43 39.13
N ASN A 164 -17.20 -19.53 39.28
CA ASN A 164 -18.03 -19.46 40.48
C ASN A 164 -18.79 -20.77 40.75
N ASP A 165 -19.14 -20.98 42.03
CA ASP A 165 -19.85 -22.15 42.57
C ASP A 165 -19.15 -23.48 42.27
N GLY A 166 -17.83 -23.53 42.43
CA GLY A 166 -17.06 -24.76 42.26
C GLY A 166 -16.83 -25.20 40.81
N GLY A 167 -17.23 -24.37 39.84
CA GLY A 167 -17.08 -24.68 38.42
C GLY A 167 -15.64 -24.57 37.92
N VAL A 168 -15.34 -25.30 36.84
CA VAL A 168 -14.05 -25.29 36.18
C VAL A 168 -14.25 -25.08 34.68
N LEU A 169 -13.51 -24.13 34.12
CA LEU A 169 -13.44 -23.88 32.68
C LEU A 169 -12.17 -24.54 32.14
N ILE A 170 -12.33 -25.47 31.22
CA ILE A 170 -11.25 -26.24 30.60
C ILE A 170 -11.21 -25.92 29.12
N GLY A 171 -10.04 -25.48 28.66
CA GLY A 171 -9.73 -25.35 27.24
C GLY A 171 -8.68 -26.37 26.83
N CYS A 172 -8.95 -27.10 25.75
CA CYS A 172 -8.02 -27.99 25.07
C CYS A 172 -7.17 -27.22 24.04
N LYS A 173 -6.12 -27.86 23.52
CA LYS A 173 -5.28 -27.29 22.43
C LYS A 173 -6.01 -27.22 21.09
N SER A 174 -6.97 -28.11 20.85
CA SER A 174 -7.77 -28.19 19.62
C SER A 174 -9.27 -28.11 19.92
N ALA A 175 -10.05 -27.60 18.96
CA ALA A 175 -11.51 -27.54 19.06
C ALA A 175 -12.14 -28.94 19.15
N GLU A 176 -11.59 -29.90 18.41
CA GLU A 176 -12.00 -31.30 18.48
C GLU A 176 -11.77 -31.89 19.89
N GLY A 177 -10.66 -31.53 20.54
CA GLY A 177 -10.38 -31.93 21.91
C GLY A 177 -11.40 -31.39 22.91
N ASN A 178 -11.90 -30.17 22.70
CA ASN A 178 -12.98 -29.61 23.53
C ASN A 178 -14.31 -30.35 23.29
N LEU A 179 -14.63 -30.68 22.05
CA LEU A 179 -15.85 -31.43 21.71
C LEU A 179 -15.83 -32.84 22.33
N LYS A 180 -14.69 -33.54 22.23
CA LYS A 180 -14.49 -34.86 22.85
C LYS A 180 -14.59 -34.78 24.37
N LEU A 181 -13.91 -33.81 24.99
CA LEU A 181 -13.97 -33.59 26.44
C LEU A 181 -15.41 -33.37 26.91
N LYS A 182 -16.15 -32.50 26.21
CA LYS A 182 -17.57 -32.24 26.53
C LYS A 182 -18.38 -33.53 26.50
N LYS A 183 -18.29 -34.32 25.42
CA LYS A 183 -19.03 -35.57 25.29
C LYS A 183 -18.70 -36.54 26.42
N LEU A 184 -17.41 -36.75 26.72
CA LEU A 184 -16.98 -37.68 27.77
C LEU A 184 -17.45 -37.26 29.16
N VAL A 185 -17.32 -35.99 29.50
CA VAL A 185 -17.79 -35.47 30.80
C VAL A 185 -19.32 -35.57 30.86
N GLN A 186 -20.00 -35.25 29.76
CA GLN A 186 -21.46 -35.32 29.70
C GLN A 186 -21.97 -36.76 29.75
N GLU A 187 -21.25 -37.75 29.23
CA GLU A 187 -21.61 -39.17 29.33
C GLU A 187 -21.37 -39.73 30.73
N LYS A 188 -20.22 -39.41 31.34
CA LYS A 188 -19.79 -40.01 32.61
C LYS A 188 -20.28 -39.26 33.86
N MET A 189 -20.59 -37.97 33.73
CA MET A 189 -20.83 -37.08 34.87
C MET A 189 -22.17 -36.32 34.80
N VAL A 190 -23.11 -36.74 33.93
CA VAL A 190 -24.42 -36.09 33.70
C VAL A 190 -25.26 -35.90 34.97
N GLY A 191 -25.10 -36.80 35.95
CA GLY A 191 -25.88 -36.81 37.19
C GLY A 191 -25.52 -35.64 38.09
N SER A 192 -24.23 -35.39 38.30
CA SER A 192 -23.73 -34.47 39.32
C SER A 192 -23.27 -33.11 38.77
N TYR A 193 -23.05 -33.02 37.45
CA TYR A 193 -22.48 -31.83 36.81
C TYR A 193 -23.33 -31.35 35.64
N ASP A 194 -23.29 -30.04 35.43
CA ASP A 194 -23.81 -29.32 34.27
C ASP A 194 -22.63 -28.92 33.36
N VAL A 195 -22.66 -29.39 32.12
CA VAL A 195 -21.57 -29.21 31.15
C VAL A 195 -22.08 -28.31 30.03
N LYS A 196 -21.47 -27.13 29.90
CA LYS A 196 -21.88 -26.11 28.93
C LYS A 196 -20.69 -25.63 28.12
N ASP A 197 -20.94 -25.31 26.86
CA ASP A 197 -19.96 -24.55 26.09
C ASP A 197 -19.90 -23.13 26.62
N VAL A 198 -18.72 -22.52 26.60
CA VAL A 198 -18.61 -21.07 26.80
C VAL A 198 -19.33 -20.41 25.63
N GLY A 199 -20.52 -19.86 25.91
CA GLY A 199 -21.26 -19.08 24.95
C GLY A 199 -20.47 -17.85 24.54
N CYS A 200 -20.51 -17.51 23.25
CA CYS A 200 -20.04 -16.22 22.78
C CYS A 200 -20.89 -15.12 23.43
N VAL A 201 -20.23 -14.08 23.93
CA VAL A 201 -20.94 -12.83 24.26
C VAL A 201 -21.31 -12.17 22.94
N ASN A 202 -22.56 -11.72 22.80
CA ASN A 202 -23.00 -10.86 21.71
C ASN A 202 -22.95 -9.40 22.21
N PRO A 203 -21.76 -8.76 22.25
CA PRO A 203 -21.62 -7.44 22.83
C PRO A 203 -22.41 -6.42 22.00
N ARG A 204 -23.06 -5.48 22.68
CA ARG A 204 -23.59 -4.28 22.04
C ARG A 204 -22.49 -3.23 22.00
N VAL A 205 -22.07 -2.86 20.81
CA VAL A 205 -21.00 -1.89 20.59
C VAL A 205 -21.61 -0.56 20.17
N ARG A 206 -21.18 0.54 20.79
CA ARG A 206 -21.55 1.88 20.36
C ARG A 206 -20.37 2.54 19.65
N ILE A 207 -20.59 2.89 18.39
CA ILE A 207 -19.66 3.67 17.58
C ILE A 207 -20.06 5.14 17.71
N ILE A 208 -19.13 6.01 18.07
CA ILE A 208 -19.37 7.45 18.26
C ILE A 208 -18.41 8.27 17.40
N GLY A 209 -18.85 9.46 16.99
CA GLY A 209 -17.99 10.42 16.28
C GLY A 209 -17.87 10.18 14.78
N MET A 210 -18.83 9.48 14.17
CA MET A 210 -18.89 9.33 12.72
C MET A 210 -19.21 10.69 12.09
N THR A 211 -18.45 11.13 11.09
CA THR A 211 -18.65 12.42 10.41
C THR A 211 -19.68 12.37 9.30
N LEU A 212 -20.04 11.18 8.85
CA LEU A 212 -21.00 10.94 7.78
C LEU A 212 -22.19 10.15 8.30
N GLU A 213 -23.35 10.40 7.69
CA GLU A 213 -24.53 9.57 7.88
C GLU A 213 -24.43 8.34 6.98
N TYR A 214 -24.18 7.18 7.59
CA TYR A 214 -24.14 5.92 6.89
C TYR A 214 -25.53 5.28 6.84
N SER A 215 -25.86 4.62 5.74
CA SER A 215 -26.94 3.64 5.76
C SER A 215 -26.54 2.42 6.58
N ALA A 216 -27.51 1.71 7.16
CA ALA A 216 -27.25 0.51 7.97
C ALA A 216 -26.45 -0.56 7.19
N GLU A 217 -26.78 -0.77 5.92
CA GLU A 217 -26.07 -1.72 5.06
C GLU A 217 -24.64 -1.27 4.76
N HIS A 218 -24.44 0.02 4.47
CA HIS A 218 -23.11 0.52 4.16
C HIS A 218 -22.18 0.46 5.38
N LEU A 219 -22.67 0.86 6.55
CA LEU A 219 -21.92 0.77 7.80
C LEU A 219 -21.59 -0.69 8.16
N ARG A 220 -22.55 -1.60 8.01
CA ARG A 220 -22.34 -3.03 8.24
C ARG A 220 -21.23 -3.58 7.34
N ASN A 221 -21.29 -3.27 6.05
CA ASN A 221 -20.29 -3.74 5.08
C ASN A 221 -18.91 -3.15 5.39
N GLN A 222 -18.83 -1.87 5.78
CA GLN A 222 -17.55 -1.29 6.22
C GLN A 222 -17.00 -1.97 7.46
N LEU A 223 -17.83 -2.18 8.48
CA LEU A 223 -17.41 -2.86 9.71
C LEU A 223 -16.95 -4.30 9.44
N PHE A 224 -17.66 -5.01 8.57
CA PHE A 224 -17.28 -6.35 8.13
C PHE A 224 -15.93 -6.31 7.41
N ASN A 225 -15.76 -5.44 6.42
CA ASN A 225 -14.51 -5.35 5.64
C ASN A 225 -13.31 -4.96 6.52
N MET A 226 -13.52 -4.15 7.55
CA MET A 226 -12.47 -3.77 8.50
C MET A 226 -12.17 -4.87 9.54
N ASN A 227 -13.09 -5.80 9.74
CA ASN A 227 -13.01 -6.81 10.81
C ASN A 227 -13.37 -8.21 10.29
N ASP A 228 -12.95 -8.53 9.07
CA ASP A 228 -13.18 -9.83 8.41
C ASP A 228 -12.59 -11.01 9.21
N VAL A 229 -11.63 -10.73 10.08
CA VAL A 229 -11.08 -11.70 11.05
C VAL A 229 -12.00 -11.93 12.26
N LEU A 230 -12.84 -10.97 12.66
CA LEU A 230 -13.74 -11.12 13.81
C LEU A 230 -15.13 -11.60 13.40
N ILE A 231 -15.61 -11.12 12.26
CA ILE A 231 -16.96 -11.33 11.79
C ILE A 231 -16.86 -12.31 10.62
N SER A 232 -17.23 -13.57 10.84
CA SER A 232 -17.17 -14.61 9.81
C SER A 232 -18.26 -14.44 8.76
N ASN A 233 -19.44 -13.95 9.16
CA ASN A 233 -20.56 -13.67 8.27
C ASN A 233 -21.05 -12.23 8.50
N PRO A 234 -21.27 -11.41 7.44
CA PRO A 234 -21.81 -10.06 7.58
C PRO A 234 -23.11 -10.00 8.39
N ASN A 235 -23.90 -11.08 8.35
CA ASN A 235 -25.17 -11.21 9.08
C ASN A 235 -25.01 -11.45 10.59
N ASP A 236 -23.79 -11.77 11.07
CA ASP A 236 -23.50 -11.91 12.50
C ASP A 236 -23.45 -10.55 13.21
N SER A 237 -23.41 -9.46 12.44
CA SER A 237 -23.46 -8.08 12.93
C SER A 237 -24.75 -7.40 12.48
N LYS A 238 -25.48 -6.81 13.44
CA LYS A 238 -26.74 -6.11 13.17
C LYS A 238 -26.63 -4.66 13.61
N ILE A 239 -26.76 -3.72 12.68
CA ILE A 239 -26.92 -2.32 13.05
C ILE A 239 -28.31 -2.16 13.66
N ILE A 240 -28.37 -1.84 14.97
CA ILE A 240 -29.61 -1.62 15.69
C ILE A 240 -30.19 -0.25 15.36
N LYS A 241 -29.35 0.80 15.38
CA LYS A 241 -29.77 2.17 15.10
C LYS A 241 -28.59 3.07 14.75
N ILE A 242 -28.85 4.08 13.92
CA ILE A 242 -27.95 5.19 13.60
C ILE A 242 -28.69 6.48 13.98
N LEU A 243 -28.04 7.35 14.74
CA LEU A 243 -28.63 8.58 15.28
C LEU A 243 -27.59 9.71 15.28
N PRO A 244 -28.00 10.98 15.20
CA PRO A 244 -27.13 12.11 15.50
C PRO A 244 -26.56 12.03 16.91
N PHE A 245 -25.33 12.52 17.10
CA PHE A 245 -24.67 12.54 18.38
C PHE A 245 -25.15 13.74 19.20
N LYS A 246 -25.75 13.49 20.38
CA LYS A 246 -26.42 14.54 21.18
C LYS A 246 -25.57 15.76 21.53
N ARG A 247 -24.25 15.62 21.60
CA ARG A 247 -23.34 16.73 21.96
C ARG A 247 -22.84 17.52 20.74
N ASP A 248 -22.97 16.97 19.54
CA ASP A 248 -22.45 17.54 18.30
C ASP A 248 -23.31 17.06 17.13
N ASN A 249 -24.20 17.92 16.65
CA ASN A 249 -25.13 17.58 15.56
C ASN A 249 -24.43 17.37 14.21
N ALA A 250 -23.16 17.75 14.08
CA ALA A 250 -22.36 17.44 12.89
C ALA A 250 -21.78 16.01 12.91
N LYS A 251 -22.04 15.24 13.98
CA LYS A 251 -21.56 13.88 14.15
C LYS A 251 -22.72 12.91 14.38
N TYR A 252 -22.44 11.66 14.06
CA TYR A 252 -23.37 10.55 14.19
C TYR A 252 -22.81 9.48 15.11
N GLN A 253 -23.70 8.65 15.62
CA GLN A 253 -23.40 7.46 16.41
C GLN A 253 -24.23 6.26 15.92
N ALA A 254 -23.67 5.08 16.02
CA ALA A 254 -24.35 3.83 15.72
C ALA A 254 -24.31 2.88 16.91
N VAL A 255 -25.35 2.07 17.06
CA VAL A 255 -25.35 0.92 17.96
C VAL A 255 -25.41 -0.34 17.11
N VAL A 256 -24.43 -1.21 17.31
CA VAL A 256 -24.28 -2.53 16.69
C VAL A 256 -24.55 -3.58 17.74
#